data_AF-M1ZP72-F1
#
_entry.id   AF-M1ZP72-F1
#
_cell.length_a   1.000
_cell.length_b   1.000
_cell.length_c   1.000
_cell.angle_alpha   90.00
_cell.angle_beta   90.00
_cell.angle_gamma   90.00
#
_symmetry.space_group_name_H-M   'P 1'
#
loop_
_entity.id
_entity.type
_entity.pdbx_description
1 polymer ?
#
loop_
_entity_poly.entity_id
_entity_poly.type
_entity_poly.pdbx_seq_one_letter_code
_entity_poly.pdbx_strand_id
1 'polypeptide(L)' 'MKDANYFIEKLDMIAHPEGGYYKEGFISAE' A
#
# COMPACT_ATOMS: atom_id res chain seq x y z
N MET A 1 -16.49 -8.63 -1.49
CA MET A 1 -15.77 -8.63 -2.78
C MET A 1 -14.36 -8.11 -2.49
N LYS A 2 -13.30 -8.67 -3.07
CA LYS A 2 -11.93 -8.15 -2.86
C LYS A 2 -11.66 -7.10 -3.94
N ASP A 3 -12.21 -5.90 -3.75
CA ASP A 3 -11.95 -4.75 -4.59
C ASP A 3 -10.69 -4.00 -4.12
N ALA A 4 -10.35 -2.89 -4.78
CA ALA A 4 -9.17 -2.11 -4.43
C ALA A 4 -9.20 -1.61 -2.97
N ASN A 5 -10.37 -1.19 -2.47
CA ASN A 5 -10.51 -0.68 -1.10
C ASN A 5 -10.20 -1.76 -0.07
N TYR A 6 -10.62 -3.01 -0.33
CA TYR A 6 -10.26 -4.13 0.52
C TYR A 6 -8.75 -4.25 0.72
N PHE A 7 -7.95 -4.10 -0.35
CA PHE A 7 -6.49 -4.23 -0.23
C PHE A 7 -5.85 -3.00 0.41
N ILE A 8 -6.33 -1.80 0.09
CA ILE A 8 -5.85 -0.55 0.71
C ILE A 8 -6.00 -0.63 2.23
N GLU A 9 -7.17 -1.07 2.72
CA GLU A 9 -7.44 -1.21 4.15
C GLU A 9 -6.65 -2.35 4.78
N LYS A 10 -6.65 -3.54 4.17
CA LYS A 10 -6.04 -4.74 4.78
C LYS A 10 -4.53 -4.72 4.78
N LEU A 11 -3.92 -4.05 3.82
CA LEU A 11 -2.48 -3.84 3.79
C LEU A 11 -2.08 -2.55 4.49
N ASP A 12 -3.02 -1.70 4.90
CA ASP A 12 -2.75 -0.40 5.53
C ASP A 12 -1.81 0.44 4.65
N MET A 13 -2.27 0.63 3.41
CA MET A 13 -1.55 1.36 2.37
C MET A 13 -1.78 2.87 2.53
N ILE A 14 -0.76 3.65 2.19
CA ILE A 14 -0.81 5.11 2.23
C ILE A 14 -0.89 5.71 0.83
N ALA A 15 -1.46 6.90 0.71
CA ALA A 15 -1.52 7.61 -0.57
C ALA A 15 -0.11 8.04 -1.02
N HIS A 16 0.22 7.76 -2.28
CA HIS A 16 1.48 8.22 -2.87
C HIS A 16 1.32 9.64 -3.43
N PRO A 17 2.32 10.53 -3.31
CA PRO A 17 2.26 11.89 -3.89
C PRO A 17 2.00 11.93 -5.40
N GLU A 18 2.43 10.90 -6.13
CA GLU A 18 2.22 10.75 -7.59
C GLU A 18 0.83 10.19 -7.95
N GLY A 19 -0.01 9.88 -6.94
CA GLY A 19 -1.27 9.20 -7.09
C GLY A 19 -1.17 7.68 -6.86
N GLY A 20 -2.29 7.07 -6.50
CA GLY A 20 -2.36 5.67 -6.09
C GLY A 20 -2.04 5.45 -4.61
N TYR A 21 -1.96 4.18 -4.21
CA TYR A 21 -1.66 3.75 -2.84
C TYR A 21 -0.47 2.80 -2.85
N TYR A 22 0.37 2.89 -1.82
CA TYR A 22 1.54 2.03 -1.68
C TYR A 22 1.81 1.68 -0.20
N LYS A 23 2.66 0.69 0.00
CA LYS A 23 3.28 0.38 1.30
C LYS A 23 4.63 -0.27 1.08
N GLU A 24 5.65 0.20 1.77
CA GLU A 24 6.95 -0.45 1.77
C GLU A 24 6.88 -1.75 2.57
N GLY A 25 7.19 -2.88 1.93
CA GLY A 25 7.11 -4.20 2.55
C GLY A 25 8.40 -4.65 3.21
N PHE A 26 9.54 -4.38 2.58
CA PHE A 26 10.87 -4.74 3.07
C PHE A 26 11.89 -3.79 2.45
N ILE A 27 12.81 -3.30 3.28
CA ILE A 27 13.98 -2.55 2.84
C ILE A 27 15.19 -3.35 3.37
N SER A 28 16.14 -3.66 2.48
CA SER A 28 17.37 -4.33 2.89
C SER A 28 18.14 -3.41 3.84
N ALA A 29 18.50 -3.91 5.00
CA ALA A 29 19.60 -3.33 5.76
C ALA A 29 20.90 -3.71 5.04
N GLU A 30 21.79 -2.74 4.84
CA GLU A 30 23.16 -2.96 4.36
C GLU A 30 23.96 -3.84 5.32
#